data_AF-A0A644XKD1-F1
#
_entry.id   AF-A0A644XKD1-F1
#
_cell.length_a   1.000
_cell.length_b   1.000
_cell.length_c   1.000
_cell.angle_alpha   90.00
_cell.angle_beta   90.00
_cell.angle_gamma   90.00
#
_symmetry.space_group_name_H-M   'P 1'
#
loop_
_entity.id
_entity.type
_entity.pdbx_description
1 polymer ?
#
loop_
_entity_poly.entity_id
_entity_poly.type
_entity_poly.pdbx_seq_one_letter_code
_entity_poly.pdbx_strand_id
1 'polypeptide(L)' 'MPYSNSAKPYQVTMFSPEGSAVPLRNQSVAYTSFQRPSRVDENGLSASFTYNAAGDGVKMYVANGTTPVLTRYYIGG' A
#
# COMPACT_ATOMS: atom_id res chain seq x y z
N MET A 1 0.84 13.26 -14.56
CA MET A 1 0.99 11.84 -14.17
C MET A 1 0.97 10.97 -15.42
N PRO A 2 2.11 10.49 -15.96
CA PRO A 2 2.14 9.54 -17.07
C PRO A 2 1.84 8.08 -16.65
N TYR A 3 1.44 7.27 -17.63
CA TYR A 3 1.19 5.82 -17.54
C TYR A 3 2.01 5.08 -18.60
N SER A 4 3.34 5.13 -18.48
CA SER A 4 4.25 4.68 -19.54
C SER A 4 4.59 3.17 -19.50
N ASN A 5 4.06 2.42 -18.53
CA ASN A 5 4.32 0.98 -18.44
C ASN A 5 3.29 0.20 -19.26
N SER A 6 3.70 -0.29 -20.43
CA SER A 6 2.83 -1.07 -21.32
C SER A 6 2.35 -2.40 -20.71
N ALA A 7 3.13 -3.02 -19.82
CA ALA A 7 2.74 -4.24 -19.12
C ALA A 7 1.72 -3.99 -17.99
N LYS A 8 1.59 -2.73 -17.53
CA LYS A 8 0.66 -2.32 -16.47
C LYS A 8 -0.01 -0.99 -16.84
N PRO A 9 -0.98 -0.99 -17.77
CA PRO A 9 -1.51 0.23 -18.38
C PRO A 9 -2.17 1.20 -17.37
N TYR A 10 -2.60 0.70 -16.22
CA TYR A 10 -3.20 1.51 -15.15
C TYR A 10 -2.20 1.92 -14.05
N GLN A 11 -0.90 1.63 -14.22
CA GLN A 11 0.14 2.03 -13.28
C GLN A 11 0.62 3.46 -13.58
N VAL A 12 0.48 4.37 -12.62
CA VAL A 12 1.14 5.69 -12.67
C VAL A 12 2.66 5.48 -12.63
N THR A 13 3.38 5.99 -13.62
CA THR A 13 4.84 5.83 -13.73
C THR A 13 5.62 7.02 -13.22
N MET A 14 5.00 8.19 -13.11
CA MET A 14 5.62 9.38 -12.52
C MET A 14 4.55 10.32 -11.96
N PHE A 15 4.92 11.06 -10.92
CA PHE A 15 4.09 12.13 -10.37
C PHE A 15 4.99 13.27 -9.91
N SER A 16 4.74 14.46 -10.44
CA SER A 16 5.30 15.72 -9.94
C SER A 16 4.16 16.47 -9.25
N PRO A 17 4.21 16.66 -7.92
CA PRO A 17 3.26 17.48 -7.20
C PRO A 17 3.40 18.95 -7.62
N GLU A 18 2.28 19.64 -7.82
CA GLU A 18 2.25 21.10 -7.99
C GLU A 18 1.89 21.77 -6.66
N GLY A 19 2.72 22.72 -6.21
CA GLY A 19 2.49 23.47 -4.97
C GLY A 19 2.32 22.57 -3.73
N SER A 20 1.27 22.81 -2.95
CA SER A 20 0.93 22.06 -1.73
C SER A 20 -0.12 20.96 -1.96
N ALA A 21 -0.30 20.49 -3.19
CA ALA A 21 -1.31 19.48 -3.53
C ALA A 21 -1.08 18.13 -2.82
N VAL A 22 0.16 17.85 -2.41
CA VAL A 22 0.52 16.68 -1.60
C VAL A 22 0.87 17.16 -0.20
N PRO A 23 -0.01 16.94 0.80
CA PRO A 23 0.29 17.37 2.16
C PRO A 23 1.45 16.54 2.73
N LEU A 24 2.41 17.24 3.34
CA LEU A 24 3.48 16.60 4.10
C LEU A 24 2.87 15.85 5.28
N ARG A 25 3.11 14.54 5.30
CA ARG A 25 2.71 13.64 6.37
C ARG A 25 3.79 12.58 6.54
N ASN A 26 4.05 12.18 7.78
CA ASN A 26 4.97 11.09 8.01
C ASN A 26 4.26 9.78 7.73
N GLN A 27 4.72 9.07 6.71
CA GLN A 27 4.27 7.73 6.38
C GLN A 27 5.47 6.79 6.48
N SER A 28 5.37 5.77 7.32
CA SER A 28 6.42 4.76 7.43
C SER A 28 5.96 3.44 6.81
N VAL A 29 6.87 2.79 6.11
CA VAL A 29 6.63 1.49 5.47
C VAL A 29 7.62 0.48 6.01
N ALA A 30 7.10 -0.61 6.58
CA ALA A 30 7.88 -1.78 6.94
C ALA A 30 7.82 -2.81 5.82
N TYR A 31 8.87 -3.63 5.71
CA TYR A 31 8.98 -4.65 4.68
C TYR A 31 9.24 -6.02 5.30
N THR A 32 8.80 -7.07 4.61
CA THR A 32 9.23 -8.43 4.86
C THR A 32 10.67 -8.65 4.36
N SER A 33 11.30 -9.75 4.76
CA SER A 33 12.61 -10.17 4.24
C SER A 33 12.61 -10.41 2.72
N PHE A 34 11.44 -10.58 2.10
CA PHE A 34 11.24 -10.71 0.66
C PHE A 34 10.96 -9.38 -0.05
N GLN A 35 11.24 -8.24 0.61
CA GLN A 35 11.07 -6.88 0.07
C GLN A 35 9.61 -6.57 -0.35
N ARG A 36 8.64 -7.16 0.35
CA ARG A 36 7.22 -6.83 0.20
C ARG A 36 6.77 -5.91 1.34
N PRO A 37 5.96 -4.87 1.09
CA PRO A 37 5.42 -4.04 2.17
C PRO A 37 4.62 -4.89 3.16
N SER A 38 5.03 -4.94 4.42
CA SER A 38 4.30 -5.66 5.47
C SER A 38 3.30 -4.77 6.19
N ARG A 39 3.67 -3.48 6.36
CA ARG A 39 2.84 -2.50 7.07
C ARG A 39 3.09 -1.10 6.54
N VAL A 40 2.03 -0.31 6.42
CA VAL A 40 2.07 1.14 6.19
C VAL A 40 1.38 1.82 7.36
N ASP A 41 2.06 2.77 8.00
CA ASP A 41 1.53 3.56 9.11
C ASP A 41 1.44 5.04 8.69
N GLU A 42 0.27 5.65 8.89
CA GLU A 42 0.00 7.07 8.60
C GLU A 42 -1.11 7.59 9.51
N ASN A 43 -0.89 8.71 10.21
CA ASN A 43 -1.93 9.43 10.97
C ASN A 43 -2.75 8.54 11.94
N GLY A 44 -2.11 7.57 12.60
CA GLY A 44 -2.76 6.64 13.53
C GLY A 44 -3.48 5.46 12.87
N LEU A 45 -3.60 5.47 11.53
CA LEU A 45 -4.01 4.31 10.76
C LEU A 45 -2.82 3.41 10.45
N SER A 46 -3.07 2.11 10.48
CA SER A 46 -2.12 1.11 10.01
C SER A 46 -2.79 0.15 9.04
N ALA A 47 -2.12 -0.09 7.91
CA ALA A 47 -2.49 -1.09 6.91
C ALA A 47 -1.46 -2.22 6.92
N SER A 48 -1.89 -3.42 7.29
CA SER A 48 -1.04 -4.62 7.33
C SER A 48 -1.40 -5.58 6.21
N PHE A 49 -0.38 -6.14 5.57
CA PHE A 49 -0.52 -7.03 4.41
C PHE A 49 -0.12 -8.46 4.76
N THR A 50 -0.90 -9.43 4.28
CA THR A 50 -0.59 -10.85 4.40
C THR A 50 -0.38 -11.44 3.02
N TYR A 51 0.67 -12.24 2.88
CA TYR A 51 1.06 -12.88 1.63
C TYR A 51 0.95 -14.41 1.73
N ASN A 52 0.62 -15.06 0.62
CA ASN A 52 0.70 -16.52 0.50
C ASN A 52 2.17 -16.97 0.27
N ALA A 53 2.37 -18.28 0.11
CA ALA A 53 3.70 -18.85 -0.15
C ALA A 53 4.29 -18.49 -1.54
N ALA A 54 3.44 -18.13 -2.51
CA ALA A 54 3.87 -17.63 -3.83
C ALA A 54 4.24 -16.13 -3.80
N GLY A 55 3.97 -15.44 -2.69
CA GLY A 55 4.28 -14.03 -2.50
C GLY A 55 3.15 -13.09 -2.92
N ASP A 56 1.97 -13.62 -3.20
CA ASP A 56 0.81 -12.82 -3.59
C ASP A 56 0.04 -12.33 -2.37
N GLY A 57 -0.46 -11.10 -2.45
CA GLY A 57 -1.17 -10.46 -1.36
C GLY A 57 -2.58 -11.04 -1.23
N VAL A 58 -2.86 -11.78 -0.16
CA VAL A 58 -4.16 -12.45 0.05
C VAL A 58 -5.09 -11.68 0.98
N LYS A 59 -4.53 -10.80 1.81
CA LYS A 59 -5.30 -10.00 2.78
C LYS A 59 -4.65 -8.65 3.03
N MET A 60 -5.50 -7.63 3.15
CA MET A 60 -5.17 -6.34 3.74
C MET A 60 -6.09 -6.11 4.94
N TYR A 61 -5.48 -5.72 6.06
CA TYR A 61 -6.17 -5.35 7.29
C TYR A 61 -5.83 -3.90 7.64
N VAL A 62 -6.84 -3.06 7.84
CA VAL A 62 -6.67 -1.66 8.24
C VAL A 62 -7.27 -1.47 9.62
N ALA A 63 -6.52 -0.82 10.50
CA ALA A 63 -6.99 -0.41 11.82
C ALA A 63 -6.62 1.05 12.12
N ASN A 64 -7.48 1.72 12.88
CA ASN A 64 -7.16 2.99 13.54
C ASN A 64 -6.83 2.66 15.01
N GLY A 65 -5.55 2.72 15.37
CA GLY A 65 -5.07 2.13 16.62
C GLY A 65 -5.41 0.64 16.70
N THR A 66 -6.27 0.27 17.67
CA THR A 66 -6.74 -1.11 17.87
C THR A 66 -8.08 -1.40 17.20
N THR A 67 -8.77 -0.38 16.67
CA THR A 67 -10.10 -0.52 16.08
C THR A 67 -10.01 -0.95 14.61
N PRO A 68 -10.56 -2.10 14.22
CA PRO A 68 -10.64 -2.51 12.81
C PRO A 68 -11.48 -1.53 11.99
N VAL A 69 -10.97 -1.13 10.82
CA VAL A 69 -11.67 -0.25 9.86
C VAL A 69 -12.05 -1.02 8.59
N LEU A 70 -11.13 -1.85 8.08
CA LEU A 70 -11.35 -2.61 6.85
C LEU A 70 -10.60 -3.93 6.92
N THR A 71 -11.25 -5.00 6.50
CA THR A 71 -10.57 -6.25 6.10
C THR A 71 -10.94 -6.54 4.66
N ARG A 72 -9.93 -6.64 3.79
CA ARG A 72 -10.11 -7.00 2.38
C ARG A 72 -9.34 -8.28 2.09
N TYR A 73 -10.03 -9.24 1.50
CA TYR A 73 -9.42 -10.44 0.92
C TYR A 73 -9.30 -10.25 -0.59
N TYR A 74 -8.17 -10.68 -1.15
CA TYR A 74 -7.93 -10.60 -2.58
C TYR A 74 -8.16 -11.97 -3.20
N ILE A 75 -9.00 -12.01 -4.23
CA ILE A 75 -9.30 -13.23 -4.98
C ILE A 75 -8.18 -13.41 -6.00
N GLY A 76 -7.59 -14.61 -6.02
CA GLY A 76 -6.60 -15.02 -7.02
C GLY A 76 -5.25 -15.42 -6.43
N GLY A 77 -4.92 -14.95 -5.22
CA GLY A 77 -3.51 -14.88 -4.86
C GLY A 77 -2.91 -13.81 -5.75
#